data_AF-A0AAU8NNT1-F1
#
_entry.id   AF-A0AAU8NNT1-F1
#
_cell.length_a   1.000
_cell.length_b   1.000
_cell.length_c   1.000
_cell.angle_alpha   90.00
_cell.angle_beta   90.00
_cell.angle_gamma   90.00
#
_symmetry.space_group_name_H-M   'P 1'
#
loop_
_entity.id
_entity.type
_entity.pdbx_description
1 polymer ?
#
loop_
_entity_poly.entity_id
_entity_poly.type
_entity_poly.pdbx_seq_one_letter_code
_entity_poly.pdbx_strand_id
1 'polypeptide(L)'
;MTIKENIKNYKASAMPPAMPPKPPIVLTAQVACCENTSKDVLWHIAKNVPELRKWVVANPVADAKMLEYVSQQGGPGVKQSLDVLLEAYEYAKNGD
;
A
#
# COMPACT_ATOMS: atom_id res chain seq x y z
N MET A 1 -30.76 -30.47 3.69
CA MET A 1 -30.12 -29.64 2.65
C MET A 1 -28.85 -30.36 2.22
N THR A 2 -28.75 -30.79 0.96
CA THR A 2 -27.72 -31.78 0.54
C THR A 2 -26.62 -31.09 -0.27
N ILE A 3 -25.38 -31.57 -0.14
CA ILE A 3 -24.14 -31.01 -0.74
C ILE A 3 -24.27 -30.62 -2.22
N LYS A 4 -25.12 -31.32 -3.00
CA LYS A 4 -25.38 -31.02 -4.42
C LYS A 4 -26.02 -29.65 -4.67
N GLU A 5 -26.73 -29.11 -3.69
CA GLU A 5 -27.43 -27.82 -3.77
C GLU A 5 -26.46 -26.64 -3.57
N ASN A 6 -25.45 -26.81 -2.69
CA ASN A 6 -24.39 -25.82 -2.49
C ASN A 6 -23.50 -25.64 -3.72
N ILE A 7 -23.22 -26.71 -4.48
CA ILE A 7 -22.34 -26.63 -5.66
C ILE A 7 -23.01 -25.89 -6.82
N LYS A 8 -24.34 -25.97 -6.97
CA LYS A 8 -25.08 -25.18 -7.97
C LYS A 8 -25.03 -23.68 -7.66
N ASN A 9 -25.06 -23.29 -6.38
CA ASN A 9 -25.02 -21.88 -5.97
C ASN A 9 -23.65 -21.22 -6.14
N TYR A 10 -22.54 -21.98 -6.16
CA TYR A 10 -21.22 -21.40 -6.39
C TYR A 10 -20.98 -20.95 -7.83
N LYS A 11 -21.75 -21.48 -8.79
CA LYS A 11 -21.59 -21.15 -10.23
C LYS A 11 -22.27 -19.84 -10.64
N ALA A 12 -22.98 -19.16 -9.74
CA ALA A 12 -23.74 -17.94 -10.02
C ALA A 12 -23.30 -16.68 -9.25
N SER A 13 -22.23 -16.75 -8.46
CA SER A 13 -21.66 -15.56 -7.79
C SER A 13 -20.40 -15.08 -8.52
N ALA A 14 -20.53 -14.78 -9.81
CA ALA A 14 -19.59 -13.85 -10.43
C ALA A 14 -19.81 -12.51 -9.74
N MET A 15 -18.87 -12.08 -8.88
CA MET A 15 -18.88 -10.72 -8.35
C MET A 15 -19.05 -9.76 -9.53
N PRO A 16 -20.02 -8.84 -9.51
CA PRO A 16 -20.15 -7.85 -10.57
C PRO A 16 -18.80 -7.13 -10.70
N PRO A 17 -18.33 -6.83 -11.93
CA PRO A 17 -17.10 -6.07 -12.11
C PRO A 17 -17.24 -4.77 -11.30
N ALA A 18 -16.33 -4.55 -10.35
CA ALA A 18 -16.40 -3.40 -9.46
C ALA A 18 -16.45 -2.12 -10.32
N MET A 19 -17.52 -1.36 -10.19
CA MET A 19 -17.63 -0.06 -10.85
C MET A 19 -16.47 0.83 -10.36
N PRO A 20 -15.81 1.60 -11.26
CA PRO A 20 -14.73 2.47 -10.86
C PRO A 20 -15.23 3.51 -9.83
N PRO A 21 -14.41 3.88 -8.84
CA PRO A 21 -14.80 4.83 -7.81
C PRO A 21 -15.16 6.20 -8.41
N LYS A 22 -16.13 6.89 -7.79
CA LYS A 22 -16.55 8.22 -8.22
C LYS A 22 -15.39 9.22 -8.04
N PRO A 23 -15.05 10.05 -9.05
CA PRO A 23 -14.01 11.07 -8.91
C PRO A 23 -14.32 12.11 -7.82
N PRO A 24 -13.30 12.71 -7.18
CA PRO A 24 -11.87 12.45 -7.36
C PRO A 24 -11.42 11.18 -6.60
N ILE A 25 -10.45 10.47 -7.16
CA ILE A 25 -9.82 9.33 -6.49
C ILE A 25 -9.19 9.83 -5.19
N VAL A 26 -9.67 9.31 -4.05
CA VAL A 26 -9.14 9.66 -2.74
C VAL A 26 -7.82 8.92 -2.54
N LEU A 27 -6.76 9.65 -2.15
CA LEU A 27 -5.49 9.04 -1.76
C LEU A 27 -5.70 8.33 -0.40
N THR A 28 -5.37 7.05 -0.36
CA THR A 28 -5.53 6.19 0.83
C THR A 28 -4.24 5.45 1.15
N ALA A 29 -4.17 4.82 2.33
CA ALA A 29 -3.07 3.93 2.69
C ALA A 29 -2.88 2.80 1.66
N GLN A 30 -3.98 2.23 1.16
CA GLN A 30 -3.95 1.18 0.14
C GLN A 30 -3.33 1.68 -1.17
N VAL A 31 -3.65 2.90 -1.60
CA VAL A 31 -2.98 3.52 -2.76
C VAL A 31 -1.50 3.76 -2.46
N ALA A 32 -1.17 4.25 -1.27
CA ALA A 32 0.22 4.56 -0.89
C ALA A 32 1.11 3.32 -0.82
N CYS A 33 0.60 2.14 -0.44
CA CYS A 33 1.38 0.89 -0.36
C CYS A 33 1.27 0.00 -1.61
N CYS A 34 0.40 0.30 -2.57
CA CYS A 34 0.19 -0.56 -3.74
C CYS A 34 1.40 -0.53 -4.69
N GLU A 35 1.86 -1.70 -5.12
CA GLU A 35 2.98 -1.88 -6.07
C GLU A 35 2.68 -1.29 -7.46
N ASN A 36 1.41 -1.11 -7.80
CA ASN A 36 0.98 -0.53 -9.07
C ASN A 36 0.87 1.00 -9.02
N THR A 37 1.11 1.62 -7.86
CA THR A 37 1.06 3.08 -7.72
C THR A 37 2.28 3.72 -8.37
N SER A 38 2.03 4.67 -9.28
CA SER A 38 3.11 5.35 -10.00
C SER A 38 3.98 6.20 -9.08
N LYS A 39 5.26 6.36 -9.46
CA LYS A 39 6.21 7.20 -8.71
C LYS A 39 5.73 8.64 -8.55
N ASP A 40 5.04 9.19 -9.55
CA ASP A 40 4.50 10.56 -9.49
C ASP A 40 3.44 10.70 -8.39
N VAL A 41 2.55 9.71 -8.25
CA VAL A 41 1.56 9.68 -7.18
C VAL A 41 2.23 9.52 -5.82
N LEU A 42 3.25 8.66 -5.71
CA LEU A 42 4.01 8.51 -4.46
C LEU A 42 4.74 9.80 -4.07
N TRP A 43 5.37 10.51 -5.02
CA TRP A 43 5.95 11.82 -4.76
C TRP A 43 4.90 12.87 -4.37
N HIS A 44 3.72 12.82 -4.97
CA HIS A 44 2.61 13.68 -4.59
C HIS A 44 2.17 13.41 -3.15
N ILE A 45 2.03 12.14 -2.75
CA ILE A 45 1.72 11.75 -1.37
C ILE A 45 2.83 12.24 -0.42
N ALA A 46 4.09 11.97 -0.75
CA ALA A 46 5.24 12.33 0.06
C ALA A 46 5.29 13.84 0.35
N LYS A 47 5.02 14.68 -0.66
CA LYS A 47 5.07 16.13 -0.54
C LYS A 47 3.84 16.71 0.16
N ASN A 48 2.64 16.20 -0.14
CA ASN A 48 1.40 16.90 0.16
C ASN A 48 0.51 16.24 1.23
N VAL A 49 0.77 14.97 1.59
CA VAL A 49 -0.13 14.21 2.49
C VAL A 49 0.64 13.59 3.66
N PRO A 50 0.96 14.36 4.72
CA PRO A 50 1.78 13.90 5.85
C PRO A 50 1.29 12.61 6.52
N GLU A 51 -0.03 12.47 6.68
CA GLU A 51 -0.68 11.28 7.28
C GLU A 51 -0.41 9.98 6.51
N LEU A 52 -0.09 10.07 5.22
CA LEU A 52 0.14 8.92 4.36
C LEU A 52 1.63 8.61 4.12
N ARG A 53 2.55 9.47 4.55
CA ARG A 53 4.00 9.27 4.34
C ARG A 53 4.52 7.95 4.92
N LYS A 54 4.00 7.53 6.07
CA LYS A 54 4.36 6.25 6.71
C LYS A 54 4.03 5.03 5.83
N TRP A 55 3.04 5.15 4.95
CA TRP A 55 2.62 4.10 4.03
C TRP A 55 3.47 4.09 2.75
N VAL A 56 4.04 5.23 2.36
CA VAL A 56 5.03 5.31 1.26
C VAL A 56 6.27 4.48 1.62
N VAL A 57 6.67 4.46 2.90
CA VAL A 57 7.80 3.64 3.37
C VAL A 57 7.60 2.15 3.10
N ALA A 58 6.35 1.67 3.16
CA ALA A 58 6.01 0.27 2.91
C ALA A 58 5.80 -0.05 1.40
N ASN A 59 5.94 0.93 0.51
CA ASN A 59 5.73 0.71 -0.92
C ASN A 59 7.02 0.19 -1.59
N PRO A 60 7.00 -0.97 -2.27
CA PRO A 60 8.20 -1.52 -2.92
C PRO A 60 8.72 -0.68 -4.09
N VAL A 61 7.90 0.22 -4.65
CA VAL A 61 8.30 1.14 -5.73
C VAL A 61 9.00 2.39 -5.19
N ALA A 62 8.87 2.69 -3.89
CA ALA A 62 9.54 3.83 -3.28
C ALA A 62 11.06 3.60 -3.24
N ASP A 63 11.80 4.45 -3.95
CA ASP A 63 13.25 4.38 -4.00
C ASP A 63 13.92 5.10 -2.82
N ALA A 64 15.23 4.87 -2.65
CA ALA A 64 16.00 5.43 -1.54
C ALA A 64 15.87 6.95 -1.42
N LYS A 65 15.80 7.68 -2.55
CA LYS A 65 15.64 9.14 -2.57
C LYS A 65 14.28 9.57 -2.00
N MET A 66 13.24 8.81 -2.30
CA MET A 66 11.91 9.06 -1.74
C MET A 66 11.86 8.76 -0.24
N LEU A 67 12.48 7.65 0.19
CA LEU A 67 12.56 7.28 1.61
C LEU A 67 13.38 8.30 2.42
N GLU A 68 14.49 8.80 1.88
CA GLU A 68 15.28 9.87 2.48
C GLU A 68 14.46 11.16 2.60
N TYR A 69 13.73 11.55 1.56
CA TYR A 69 12.85 12.71 1.64
C TYR A 69 11.79 12.53 2.73
N VAL A 70 11.13 11.37 2.78
CA VAL A 70 10.11 11.05 3.79
C VAL A 70 10.71 11.08 5.20
N SER A 71 11.92 10.57 5.41
CA SER A 71 12.58 10.59 6.73
C SER A 71 12.87 12.01 7.20
N GLN A 72 13.31 12.89 6.29
CA GLN A 72 13.58 14.30 6.59
C GLN A 72 12.29 15.11 6.86
N GLN A 73 11.23 14.88 6.07
CA GLN A 73 9.97 15.61 6.24
C GLN A 73 9.15 15.11 7.43
N GLY A 74 9.38 13.87 7.87
CA GLY A 74 8.62 13.22 8.94
C GLY A 74 7.12 13.12 8.63
N GLY A 75 6.32 12.94 9.68
CA GLY A 75 4.88 12.73 9.62
C GLY A 75 4.44 11.69 10.66
N PRO A 76 3.14 11.58 10.95
CA PRO A 76 2.66 10.62 11.94
C PRO A 76 3.05 9.19 11.59
N GLY A 77 3.80 8.55 12.48
CA GLY A 77 4.26 7.16 12.33
C GLY A 77 5.41 6.92 11.34
N VAL A 78 5.96 7.95 10.69
CA VAL A 78 7.05 7.77 9.70
C VAL A 78 8.29 7.11 10.31
N LYS A 79 8.73 7.59 11.47
CA LYS A 79 9.88 7.01 12.19
C LYS A 79 9.67 5.51 12.44
N GLN A 80 8.53 5.15 13.03
CA GLN A 80 8.20 3.76 13.33
C GLN A 80 8.17 2.89 12.07
N SER A 81 7.60 3.37 10.97
CA SER A 81 7.59 2.63 9.71
C SER A 81 8.99 2.42 9.14
N LEU A 82 9.89 3.41 9.27
CA LEU A 82 11.28 3.27 8.85
C LEU A 82 12.04 2.27 9.73
N ASP A 83 11.83 2.31 11.05
CA ASP A 83 12.44 1.35 11.97
C ASP A 83 12.04 -0.10 11.59
N VAL A 84 10.75 -0.34 11.31
CA VAL A 84 10.24 -1.64 10.84
C VAL A 84 10.84 -2.05 9.48
N LEU A 85 10.96 -1.12 8.53
CA LEU A 85 11.57 -1.40 7.23
C LEU A 85 13.03 -1.83 7.38
N LEU A 86 13.80 -1.13 8.22
CA LEU A 86 15.20 -1.42 8.45
C LEU A 86 15.39 -2.76 9.18
N GLU A 87 14.58 -3.05 10.19
CA GLU A 87 14.57 -4.35 10.88
C GLU A 87 14.25 -5.50 9.90
N ALA A 88 13.25 -5.31 9.03
CA ALA A 88 12.92 -6.29 7.99
C ALA A 88 14.05 -6.49 6.97
N TYR A 89 14.78 -5.41 6.63
CA TYR A 89 15.93 -5.48 5.74
C TYR A 89 17.12 -6.21 6.38
N GLU A 90 17.38 -5.96 7.66
CA GLU A 90 18.40 -6.69 8.43
C GLU A 90 18.05 -8.16 8.56
N TYR A 91 16.78 -8.48 8.83
CA TYR A 91 16.29 -9.86 8.85
C TYR A 91 16.50 -10.54 7.49
N ALA A 92 16.10 -9.91 6.39
CA ALA A 92 16.28 -10.45 5.04
C ALA A 92 17.76 -10.61 4.63
N LYS A 93 18.66 -9.80 5.20
CA LYS A 93 20.11 -9.89 4.96
C LYS A 93 20.76 -11.04 5.73
N ASN A 94 20.25 -11.35 6.93
CA ASN A 94 20.88 -12.27 7.87
C ASN A 94 20.22 -13.65 7.95
N GLY A 95 19.02 -13.82 7.37
CA GLY A 95 18.33 -15.11 7.26
C GLY A 95 18.62 -15.79 5.93
N ASP A 96 19.31 -16.94 5.99
CA ASP A 96 19.35 -17.97 4.93
C ASP A 96 17.95 -18.47 4.55
#